data_AF-A0A4P7B438-F1
#
_entry.id   AF-A0A4P7B438-F1
#
_cell.length_a   1.000
_cell.length_b   1.000
_cell.length_c   1.000
_cell.angle_alpha   90.00
_cell.angle_beta   90.00
_cell.angle_gamma   90.00
#
_symmetry.space_group_name_H-M   'P 1'
#
loop_
_entity.id
_entity.type
_entity.pdbx_description
1 polymer ?
#
loop_
_entity_poly.entity_id
_entity_poly.type
_entity_poly.pdbx_seq_one_letter_code
_entity_poly.pdbx_strand_id
1 'polypeptide(L)'
;MMIQPEIIETVLQENGINRPDAKMIVEQLKKVMSERSGDIQPYINNLYVKAIEMNIKPSQNGTISEQQAVKLLGKSKAFFRVARLQKRLTPDCVLVGNEYRYTIYNIAEYLAKRDSYKAL
;
A
#
# COMPACT_ATOMS: atom_id res chain seq x y z
N MET A 1 -5.56 5.69 -6.20
CA MET A 1 -5.09 6.41 -7.40
C MET A 1 -4.10 7.47 -6.93
N MET A 2 -2.81 7.37 -7.30
CA MET A 2 -1.82 8.41 -6.97
C MET A 2 -2.04 9.62 -7.86
N ILE A 3 -2.17 10.81 -7.27
CA ILE A 3 -2.29 12.07 -8.01
C ILE A 3 -0.93 12.36 -8.64
N GLN A 4 -0.92 12.69 -9.92
CA GLN A 4 0.31 13.03 -10.63
C GLN A 4 0.92 14.31 -10.04
N PRO A 5 2.22 14.34 -9.71
CA PRO A 5 2.88 15.51 -9.12
C PRO A 5 2.65 16.82 -9.89
N GLU A 6 2.48 16.73 -11.20
CA GLU A 6 2.21 17.84 -12.11
C GLU A 6 0.86 18.50 -11.81
N ILE A 7 -0.16 17.71 -11.42
CA ILE A 7 -1.48 18.21 -11.01
C ILE A 7 -1.37 18.98 -9.68
N ILE A 8 -0.51 18.52 -8.77
CA ILE A 8 -0.27 19.16 -7.47
C ILE A 8 0.43 20.51 -7.69
N GLU A 9 1.42 20.59 -8.59
CA GLU A 9 2.10 21.85 -8.91
C GLU A 9 1.12 22.90 -9.45
N THR A 10 0.25 22.52 -10.39
CA THR A 10 -0.76 23.41 -10.97
C THR A 10 -1.74 23.93 -9.92
N VAL A 11 -2.25 23.06 -9.05
CA VAL A 11 -3.17 23.46 -7.97
C VAL A 11 -2.49 24.41 -6.98
N LEU A 12 -1.22 24.19 -6.63
CA LEU A 12 -0.49 25.10 -5.73
C LEU A 12 -0.32 26.50 -6.35
N GLN A 13 -0.03 26.56 -7.66
CA GLN A 13 0.08 27.83 -8.39
C GLN A 13 -1.27 28.55 -8.52
N GLU A 14 -2.36 27.82 -8.76
CA GLU A 14 -3.72 28.37 -8.80
C GLU A 14 -4.18 28.95 -7.45
N ASN A 15 -3.63 28.45 -6.34
CA ASN A 15 -3.87 28.95 -4.99
C ASN A 15 -2.90 30.07 -4.56
N GLY A 16 -2.13 30.63 -5.50
CA GLY A 16 -1.27 31.79 -5.27
C GLY A 16 0.11 31.48 -4.70
N ILE A 17 0.52 30.20 -4.64
CA ILE A 17 1.91 29.85 -4.32
C ILE A 17 2.78 30.10 -5.56
N ASN A 18 3.91 30.79 -5.37
CA ASN A 18 4.81 31.07 -6.47
C ASN A 18 5.42 29.77 -7.04
N ARG A 19 5.84 29.83 -8.31
CA ARG A 19 6.35 28.65 -9.03
C ARG A 19 7.58 27.99 -8.36
N PRO A 20 8.59 28.73 -7.85
CA PRO A 20 9.71 28.13 -7.12
C PRO A 20 9.29 27.34 -5.87
N ASP A 21 8.39 27.89 -5.07
CA ASP A 21 7.92 27.27 -3.83
C ASP A 21 7.03 26.06 -4.13
N ALA A 22 6.13 26.15 -5.11
CA ALA A 22 5.33 25.03 -5.57
C ALA A 22 6.20 23.85 -6.05
N LYS A 23 7.26 24.15 -6.81
CA LYS A 23 8.22 23.14 -7.27
C LYS A 23 8.98 22.50 -6.11
N MET A 24 9.41 23.29 -5.12
CA MET A 24 10.07 22.79 -3.91
C MET A 24 9.16 21.86 -3.10
N ILE A 25 7.89 22.23 -2.92
CA ILE A 25 6.88 21.42 -2.23
C ILE A 25 6.68 20.09 -2.96
N VAL A 26 6.54 20.14 -4.29
CA VAL A 26 6.37 18.94 -5.11
C VAL A 26 7.60 18.02 -5.06
N GLU A 27 8.82 18.57 -5.10
CA GLU A 27 10.04 17.78 -4.96
C GLU A 27 10.20 17.16 -3.56
N GLN A 28 9.83 17.89 -2.51
CA GLN A 28 9.76 17.33 -1.15
C GLN A 28 8.74 16.20 -1.05
N LEU A 29 7.55 16.37 -1.66
CA LEU A 29 6.54 15.31 -1.72
C LEU A 29 7.03 14.09 -2.48
N LYS A 30 7.65 14.27 -3.66
CA LYS A 30 8.27 13.18 -4.43
C LYS A 30 9.34 12.48 -3.62
N LYS A 31 10.18 13.22 -2.89
CA LYS A 31 11.22 12.65 -2.02
C LYS A 31 10.61 11.83 -0.88
N VAL A 32 9.62 12.36 -0.17
CA VAL A 32 8.89 11.63 0.89
C VAL A 32 8.18 10.39 0.34
N MET A 33 7.59 10.49 -0.85
CA MET A 33 6.99 9.34 -1.53
C MET A 33 8.03 8.30 -1.92
N SER A 34 9.19 8.72 -2.43
CA SER A 34 10.30 7.86 -2.80
C SER A 34 10.92 7.16 -1.58
N GLU A 35 11.13 7.88 -0.48
CA GLU A 35 11.61 7.33 0.80
C GLU A 35 10.62 6.30 1.36
N ARG A 36 9.32 6.62 1.37
CA ARG A 36 8.27 5.66 1.74
C ARG A 36 8.20 4.44 0.81
N SER A 37 8.54 4.62 -0.48
CA SER A 37 8.58 3.55 -1.47
C SER A 37 9.87 2.71 -1.37
N GLY A 38 10.98 3.29 -0.90
CA GLY A 38 12.19 2.56 -0.56
C GLY A 38 11.97 1.61 0.62
N ASP A 39 11.20 2.06 1.62
CA ASP A 39 10.91 1.28 2.83
C ASP A 39 9.91 0.13 2.63
N ILE A 40 9.06 0.15 1.59
CA ILE A 40 8.09 -0.93 1.36
C ILE A 40 8.71 -2.15 0.66
N GLN A 41 9.78 -1.96 -0.12
CA GLN A 41 10.38 -3.01 -0.94
C GLN A 41 10.85 -4.24 -0.15
N PRO A 42 11.47 -4.10 1.05
CA PRO A 42 11.79 -5.25 1.90
C PRO A 42 10.55 -6.08 2.29
N TYR A 43 9.42 -5.42 2.59
CA TYR A 43 8.17 -6.10 2.93
C TYR A 43 7.60 -6.86 1.73
N ILE A 44 7.64 -6.25 0.54
CA ILE A 44 7.22 -6.87 -0.71
C ILE A 44 8.06 -8.12 -0.99
N ASN A 45 9.38 -8.00 -0.94
CA ASN A 45 10.30 -9.11 -1.20
C ASN A 45 10.08 -10.26 -0.21
N ASN A 46 9.96 -9.96 1.09
CA ASN A 46 9.71 -10.96 2.11
C ASN A 46 8.36 -11.70 1.90
N LEU A 47 7.32 -10.98 1.49
CA LEU A 47 6.02 -11.59 1.19
C LEU A 47 6.08 -12.47 -0.05
N TYR A 48 6.82 -12.08 -1.10
CA TYR A 48 7.01 -12.93 -2.27
C TYR A 48 7.79 -14.21 -1.96
N VAL A 49 8.88 -14.11 -1.20
CA VAL A 49 9.64 -15.29 -0.76
C VAL A 49 8.75 -16.25 0.03
N LYS A 50 8.02 -15.73 1.03
CA LYS A 50 7.07 -16.55 1.80
C LYS A 50 5.96 -17.15 0.93
N ALA A 51 5.43 -16.40 -0.04
CA ALA A 51 4.41 -16.90 -0.95
C ALA A 51 4.95 -18.06 -1.80
N ILE A 52 6.20 -17.97 -2.27
CA ILE A 52 6.88 -19.04 -3.01
C ILE A 52 7.05 -20.28 -2.11
N GLU A 53 7.58 -20.11 -0.90
CA GLU A 53 7.76 -21.20 0.07
C GLU A 53 6.44 -21.91 0.41
N MET A 54 5.34 -21.16 0.47
CA MET A 54 4.00 -21.69 0.78
C MET A 54 3.22 -22.16 -0.45
N ASN A 55 3.84 -22.11 -1.65
CA ASN A 55 3.23 -22.40 -2.95
C ASN A 55 1.93 -21.62 -3.21
N ILE A 56 1.89 -20.36 -2.78
CA ILE A 56 0.78 -19.43 -3.00
C ILE A 56 1.01 -18.72 -4.33
N LYS A 57 0.17 -19.03 -5.31
CA LYS A 57 0.19 -18.39 -6.63
C LYS A 57 -0.86 -17.28 -6.71
N PRO A 58 -0.47 -16.03 -7.03
CA PRO A 58 -1.43 -14.97 -7.35
C PRO A 58 -2.26 -15.35 -8.58
N SER A 59 -3.49 -14.85 -8.65
CA SER A 59 -4.29 -14.91 -9.87
C SER A 59 -3.74 -13.98 -10.94
N GLN A 60 -4.29 -14.07 -12.16
CA GLN A 60 -3.85 -13.29 -13.33
C GLN A 60 -3.82 -11.77 -13.09
N ASN A 61 -4.68 -11.25 -12.20
CA ASN A 61 -4.71 -9.84 -11.80
C ASN A 61 -3.75 -9.49 -10.63
N GLY A 62 -2.81 -10.38 -10.28
CA GLY A 62 -1.84 -10.14 -9.20
C GLY A 62 -2.43 -10.20 -7.78
N THR A 63 -3.66 -10.68 -7.61
CA THR A 63 -4.31 -10.79 -6.29
C THR A 63 -4.24 -12.21 -5.72
N ILE A 64 -4.28 -12.32 -4.40
CA ILE A 64 -4.43 -13.56 -3.64
C ILE A 64 -5.76 -13.53 -2.86
N SER A 65 -6.36 -14.69 -2.64
CA SER A 65 -7.60 -14.79 -1.85
C SER A 65 -7.36 -14.45 -0.37
N GLU A 66 -8.41 -14.12 0.37
CA GLU A 66 -8.31 -13.92 1.82
C GLU A 66 -7.72 -15.15 2.54
N GLN A 67 -8.06 -16.37 2.09
CA GLN A 67 -7.49 -17.59 2.68
C GLN A 67 -5.98 -17.69 2.47
N GLN A 68 -5.51 -17.34 1.27
CA GLN A 68 -4.08 -17.29 0.96
C GLN A 68 -3.39 -16.18 1.78
N ALA A 69 -4.00 -15.00 1.91
CA ALA A 69 -3.46 -13.90 2.71
C ALA A 69 -3.39 -14.26 4.21
N VAL A 70 -4.39 -14.97 4.73
CA VAL A 70 -4.42 -15.55 6.08
C VAL A 70 -3.23 -16.47 6.31
N LYS A 71 -3.00 -17.40 5.38
CA LYS A 71 -1.86 -18.32 5.44
C LYS A 71 -0.53 -17.57 5.37
N LEU A 72 -0.41 -16.63 4.42
CA LEU A 72 0.79 -15.85 4.17
C LEU A 72 1.23 -14.99 5.38
N LEU A 73 0.26 -14.38 6.07
CA LEU A 73 0.53 -13.56 7.25
C LEU A 73 0.50 -14.34 8.58
N GLY A 74 0.05 -15.58 8.58
CA GLY A 74 -0.22 -16.34 9.81
C GLY A 74 -1.22 -15.63 10.73
N LYS A 75 -2.28 -15.04 10.15
CA LYS A 75 -3.32 -14.27 10.87
C LYS A 75 -4.70 -14.87 10.65
N SER A 76 -5.64 -14.60 11.54
CA SER A 76 -7.02 -15.11 11.42
C SER A 76 -7.84 -14.30 10.40
N LYS A 77 -8.92 -14.89 9.87
CA LYS A 77 -9.90 -14.13 9.04
C LYS A 77 -10.50 -12.93 9.79
N ALA A 78 -10.69 -13.07 11.11
CA ALA A 78 -11.19 -11.98 11.96
C ALA A 78 -10.26 -10.76 11.94
N PHE A 79 -8.94 -10.98 11.91
CA PHE A 79 -7.97 -9.90 11.78
C PHE A 79 -8.17 -9.13 10.47
N PHE A 80 -8.33 -9.81 9.33
CA PHE A 80 -8.57 -9.15 8.04
C PHE A 80 -9.89 -8.37 8.04
N ARG A 81 -10.94 -8.92 8.67
CA ARG A 81 -12.22 -8.21 8.85
C ARG A 81 -12.03 -6.91 9.62
N VAL A 82 -11.35 -6.95 10.77
CA VAL A 82 -11.08 -5.76 11.60
C VAL A 82 -10.21 -4.75 10.86
N ALA A 83 -9.16 -5.22 10.18
CA ALA A 83 -8.27 -4.35 9.40
C ALA A 83 -9.00 -3.64 8.23
N ARG A 84 -9.99 -4.28 7.61
CA ARG A 84 -10.89 -3.63 6.63
C ARG A 84 -11.80 -2.59 7.29
N LEU A 85 -12.45 -2.93 8.40
CA LEU A 85 -13.32 -1.99 9.12
C LEU A 85 -12.57 -0.73 9.57
N GLN A 86 -11.30 -0.89 9.96
CA GLN A 86 -10.41 0.21 10.35
C GLN A 86 -9.77 0.94 9.16
N LYS A 87 -10.12 0.60 7.91
CA LYS A 87 -9.53 1.17 6.70
C LYS A 87 -8.01 1.05 6.59
N ARG A 88 -7.44 -0.01 7.18
CA ARG A 88 -5.99 -0.28 7.18
C ARG A 88 -5.54 -1.17 6.01
N LEU A 89 -6.47 -1.92 5.42
CA LEU A 89 -6.26 -2.77 4.22
C LEU A 89 -7.19 -2.38 3.05
N THR A 90 -8.03 -1.38 3.26
CA THR A 90 -9.01 -0.83 2.31
C THR A 90 -8.65 0.65 2.16
N PRO A 91 -7.88 0.95 1.11
CA PRO A 91 -8.59 1.26 -0.12
C PRO A 91 -8.45 0.20 -1.22
N ASP A 92 -7.50 -0.74 -1.12
CA ASP A 92 -7.06 -1.52 -2.29
C ASP A 92 -7.44 -3.02 -2.30
N CYS A 93 -8.24 -3.50 -1.34
CA CYS A 93 -8.77 -4.88 -1.45
C CYS A 93 -9.82 -4.96 -2.56
N VAL A 94 -9.70 -5.95 -3.44
CA VAL A 94 -10.64 -6.14 -4.56
C VAL A 94 -11.73 -7.11 -4.11
N LEU A 95 -12.98 -6.68 -4.18
CA LEU A 95 -14.13 -7.58 -3.99
C LEU A 95 -14.41 -8.29 -5.33
N VAL A 96 -14.25 -9.61 -5.36
CA VAL A 96 -14.57 -10.44 -6.53
C VAL A 96 -15.67 -11.42 -6.12
N GLY A 97 -16.89 -11.19 -6.61
CA GLY A 97 -18.08 -11.87 -6.10
C GLY A 97 -18.29 -11.53 -4.62
N ASN A 98 -18.23 -12.54 -3.75
CA ASN A 98 -18.37 -12.39 -2.29
C ASN A 98 -17.04 -12.51 -1.53
N GLU A 99 -15.90 -12.59 -2.24
CA GLU A 99 -14.59 -12.78 -1.63
C GLU A 99 -13.72 -11.53 -1.72
N TYR A 100 -13.11 -11.16 -0.60
CA TYR A 100 -12.05 -10.16 -0.57
C TYR A 100 -10.75 -10.75 -1.07
N ARG A 101 -10.10 -10.03 -1.98
CA ARG A 101 -8.78 -10.36 -2.54
C ARG A 101 -7.80 -9.22 -2.29
N TYR A 102 -6.52 -9.58 -2.22
CA TYR A 102 -5.44 -8.69 -1.81
C TYR A 102 -4.28 -8.78 -2.78
N THR A 103 -3.65 -7.66 -3.11
CA THR A 103 -2.32 -7.72 -3.74
C THR A 103 -1.26 -7.90 -2.66
N ILE A 104 -0.11 -8.44 -3.04
CA ILE A 104 1.08 -8.49 -2.16
C ILE A 104 1.48 -7.06 -1.73
N TYR A 105 1.36 -6.09 -2.64
CA TYR A 105 1.63 -4.69 -2.36
C TYR A 105 0.78 -4.15 -1.20
N ASN A 106 -0.54 -4.39 -1.21
CA ASN A 106 -1.42 -3.89 -0.15
C ASN A 106 -1.07 -4.47 1.22
N ILE A 107 -0.70 -5.75 1.25
CA ILE A 107 -0.28 -6.43 2.46
C ILE A 107 1.06 -5.85 2.93
N ALA A 108 2.00 -5.61 2.01
CA ALA A 108 3.28 -4.99 2.30
C ALA A 108 3.10 -3.58 2.87
N GLU A 109 2.20 -2.79 2.27
CA GLU A 109 1.91 -1.43 2.68
C GLU A 109 1.33 -1.38 4.10
N TYR A 110 0.43 -2.32 4.42
CA TYR A 110 -0.07 -2.49 5.78
C TYR A 110 1.04 -2.81 6.78
N LEU A 111 1.94 -3.73 6.45
CA LEU A 111 3.06 -4.11 7.34
C LEU A 111 4.03 -2.94 7.54
N ALA A 112 4.39 -2.25 6.45
CA ALA A 112 5.25 -1.07 6.49
C ALA A 112 4.62 0.05 7.33
N LYS A 113 3.31 0.31 7.17
CA LYS A 113 2.58 1.27 8.01
C LYS A 113 2.61 0.84 9.48
N ARG A 114 2.28 -0.42 9.79
CA ARG A 114 2.31 -0.93 11.18
C ARG A 114 3.68 -0.74 11.84
N ASP A 115 4.76 -1.03 11.13
CA ASP A 115 6.11 -1.00 11.68
C ASP A 115 6.71 0.41 11.71
N SER A 116 6.26 1.31 10.83
CA SER A 116 6.58 2.75 10.87
C SER A 116 5.80 3.52 11.94
N TYR A 117 4.63 3.04 12.37
CA TYR A 117 4.02 3.44 13.64
C TYR A 117 4.83 2.86 14.82
N LYS A 118 6.05 3.36 15.03
CA LYS A 118 6.61 3.36 16.39
C LYS A 118 5.60 4.06 17.30
N ALA A 119 5.30 3.45 18.45
CA ALA A 119 4.56 4.14 19.49
C ALA A 119 5.27 5.47 19.79
N LEU A 120 4.56 6.58 19.62
CA LEU A 120 4.95 7.87 20.21
C LEU A 120 5.01 7.71 21.73
#